data_AF-A0A7G1IDI3-F1
#
_entry.id   AF-A0A7G1IDI3-F1
#
_cell.length_a   1.000
_cell.length_b   1.000
_cell.length_c   1.000
_cell.angle_alpha   90.00
_cell.angle_beta   90.00
_cell.angle_gamma   90.00
#
_symmetry.space_group_name_H-M   'P 1'
#
loop_
_entity.id
_entity.type
_entity.pdbx_description
1 polymer ?
#
loop_
_entity_poly.entity_id
_entity_poly.type
_entity_poly.pdbx_seq_one_letter_code
_entity_poly.pdbx_strand_id
1 'polypeptide(L)'
;MDATTAALTSGGVDTDRIRRERFYAAPQHTRKLPTEPHDVEFRVTGRTVTQQPGETILDAGLRSGLKLNFSCTVGGCAACKLKVISGAVAVDEPNCLSDQERSAGYILSCSAYAQESVVLDA
;
A
#
# COMPACT_ATOMS: atom_id res chain seq x y z
N MET A 1 8.52 -15.90 -12.86
CA MET A 1 7.25 -16.14 -12.16
C MET A 1 6.11 -16.43 -13.12
N ASP A 2 5.83 -15.57 -14.10
CA ASP A 2 4.67 -15.76 -14.97
C ASP A 2 4.80 -16.98 -15.89
N ALA A 3 5.98 -17.20 -16.49
CA ALA A 3 6.24 -18.40 -17.29
C ALA A 3 6.08 -19.70 -16.47
N THR A 4 6.55 -19.72 -15.23
CA THR A 4 6.38 -20.87 -14.32
C THR A 4 4.91 -21.11 -13.97
N THR A 5 4.15 -20.03 -13.74
CA THR A 5 2.71 -20.12 -13.47
C THR A 5 1.97 -20.69 -14.67
N ALA A 6 2.25 -20.16 -15.87
CA ALA A 6 1.66 -20.63 -17.11
C ALA A 6 1.97 -22.11 -17.37
N ALA A 7 3.22 -22.53 -17.10
CA ALA A 7 3.63 -23.93 -17.25
C ALA A 7 2.89 -24.86 -16.27
N LEU A 8 2.75 -24.47 -15.00
CA LEU A 8 2.01 -25.24 -13.99
C LEU A 8 0.53 -25.36 -14.33
N THR A 9 -0.12 -24.26 -14.73
CA THR A 9 -1.51 -24.26 -15.17
C THR A 9 -1.70 -25.13 -16.41
N SER A 10 -0.81 -25.02 -17.40
CA SER A 10 -0.84 -25.85 -18.62
C SER A 10 -0.61 -27.34 -18.32
N GLY A 11 0.12 -27.64 -17.24
CA GLY A 11 0.31 -28.98 -16.70
C GLY A 11 -0.85 -29.50 -15.84
N GLY A 12 -1.96 -28.78 -15.74
CA GLY A 12 -3.16 -29.19 -15.00
C GLY A 12 -3.11 -28.92 -13.50
N VAL A 13 -2.14 -28.12 -13.01
CA VAL A 13 -2.14 -27.68 -11.62
C VAL A 13 -3.24 -26.64 -11.45
N ASP A 14 -4.17 -26.94 -10.54
CA ASP A 14 -5.21 -26.00 -10.10
C ASP A 14 -4.56 -24.68 -9.64
N THR A 15 -5.08 -23.55 -10.13
CA THR A 15 -4.58 -22.22 -9.81
C THR A 15 -4.61 -21.93 -8.31
N ASP A 16 -5.54 -22.53 -7.56
CA ASP A 16 -5.66 -22.34 -6.11
C ASP A 16 -4.50 -22.99 -5.33
N ARG A 17 -3.77 -23.90 -5.99
CA ARG A 17 -2.57 -24.54 -5.46
C ARG A 17 -1.29 -23.83 -5.85
N ILE A 18 -1.34 -22.81 -6.70
CA ILE A 18 -0.16 -22.05 -7.13
C ILE A 18 0.00 -20.84 -6.21
N ARG A 19 0.99 -20.90 -5.33
CA ARG A 19 1.37 -19.79 -4.43
C ARG A 19 2.59 -19.07 -4.96
N ARG A 20 2.60 -17.74 -4.85
CA ARG A 20 3.65 -16.88 -5.38
C ARG A 20 3.96 -15.76 -4.41
N GLU A 21 5.24 -15.47 -4.29
CA GLU A 21 5.74 -14.32 -3.56
C GLU A 21 6.68 -13.54 -4.48
N ARG A 22 6.52 -12.22 -4.54
CA ARG A 22 7.35 -11.34 -5.35
C ARG A 22 8.28 -10.58 -4.42
N PHE A 23 9.58 -10.73 -4.61
CA PHE A 23 10.62 -10.12 -3.78
C PHE A 23 11.18 -8.81 -4.36
N TYR A 24 10.66 -8.36 -5.50
CA TYR A 24 11.01 -7.06 -6.07
C TYR A 24 9.93 -6.03 -5.70
N ALA A 25 10.37 -4.81 -5.41
CA ALA A 25 9.46 -3.71 -5.17
C ALA A 25 8.74 -3.32 -6.47
N ALA A 26 7.52 -2.79 -6.34
CA ALA A 26 6.98 -1.91 -7.36
C ALA A 26 8.03 -0.81 -7.65
N PRO A 27 8.16 -0.34 -8.90
CA PRO A 27 8.86 0.92 -9.13
C PRO A 27 8.23 1.98 -8.22
N GLN A 28 9.02 2.60 -7.36
CA GLN A 28 8.53 3.70 -6.53
C GLN A 28 8.12 4.84 -7.45
N HIS A 29 7.04 5.54 -7.10
CA HIS A 29 6.57 6.74 -7.82
C HIS A 29 6.04 6.46 -9.23
N THR A 30 5.33 5.34 -9.40
CA THR A 30 4.57 5.05 -10.63
C THR A 30 3.41 6.03 -10.86
N ARG A 31 3.08 6.86 -9.88
CA ARG A 31 2.06 7.92 -9.96
C ARG A 31 2.63 9.29 -9.60
N LYS A 32 1.88 10.33 -9.95
CA LYS A 32 2.20 11.71 -9.56
C LYS A 32 2.26 11.80 -8.03
N LEU A 33 3.44 12.16 -7.52
CA LEU A 33 3.64 12.37 -6.11
C LEU A 33 3.05 13.71 -5.67
N PRO A 34 2.61 13.81 -4.41
CA PRO A 34 2.28 15.09 -3.82
C PRO A 34 3.52 15.98 -3.82
N THR A 35 3.36 17.21 -4.29
CA THR A 35 4.39 18.25 -4.30
C THR A 35 4.31 19.15 -3.08
N GLU A 36 3.26 19.04 -2.29
CA GLU A 36 2.98 19.83 -1.10
C GLU A 36 2.70 18.90 0.09
N PRO A 37 2.89 19.39 1.33
CA PRO A 37 2.53 18.62 2.51
C PRO A 37 1.01 18.41 2.62
N HIS A 38 0.62 17.24 3.12
CA HIS A 38 -0.78 16.91 3.38
C HIS A 38 -0.96 16.29 4.76
N ASP A 39 -2.10 16.57 5.39
CA ASP A 39 -2.45 15.99 6.68
C ASP A 39 -3.05 14.59 6.52
N VAL A 40 -2.58 13.67 7.35
CA VAL A 40 -3.02 12.29 7.43
C VAL A 40 -3.49 12.02 8.85
N GLU A 41 -4.79 11.81 9.02
CA GLU A 41 -5.38 11.42 10.31
C GLU A 41 -5.48 9.90 10.43
N PHE A 42 -4.97 9.36 11.54
CA PHE A 42 -5.11 7.95 11.92
C PHE A 42 -6.21 7.82 12.98
N ARG A 43 -7.43 7.49 12.54
CA ARG A 43 -8.67 7.61 13.31
C ARG A 43 -8.66 6.86 14.64
N VAL A 44 -8.10 5.64 14.69
CA VAL A 44 -8.11 4.81 15.91
C VAL A 44 -7.22 5.44 16.98
N THR A 45 -6.10 6.02 16.57
CA THR A 45 -5.20 6.74 17.48
C THR A 45 -5.63 8.19 17.76
N GLY A 46 -6.49 8.77 16.90
CA GLY A 46 -6.88 10.18 16.94
C GLY A 46 -5.73 11.14 16.62
N ARG A 47 -4.65 10.66 16.01
CA ARG A 47 -3.45 11.46 15.71
C ARG A 47 -3.44 11.89 14.26
N THR A 48 -3.14 13.16 14.04
CA THR A 48 -2.87 13.72 12.72
C THR A 48 -1.37 13.94 12.55
N VAL A 49 -0.84 13.55 11.39
CA VAL A 49 0.55 13.78 11.01
C VAL A 49 0.59 14.50 9.66
N THR A 50 1.59 15.35 9.47
CA THR A 50 1.82 15.97 8.16
C THR A 50 2.80 15.12 7.35
N GLN A 51 2.33 14.54 6.26
CA GLN A 51 3.13 13.86 5.25
C GLN A 51 3.87 14.90 4.40
N GLN A 52 5.19 14.76 4.27
CA GLN A 52 5.99 15.64 3.42
C GLN A 52 5.92 15.23 1.94
N PRO A 53 6.22 16.14 0.99
CA PRO A 53 6.30 15.78 -0.43
C PRO A 53 7.22 14.59 -0.69
N GLY A 54 6.73 13.61 -1.46
CA GLY A 54 7.47 12.38 -1.79
C GLY A 54 7.61 11.35 -0.65
N GLU A 55 7.14 11.64 0.56
CA GLU A 55 7.14 10.73 1.70
C GLU A 55 5.93 9.79 1.65
N THR A 56 6.12 8.50 1.97
CA THR A 56 4.99 7.58 2.07
C THR A 56 4.17 7.83 3.35
N ILE A 57 2.90 7.44 3.33
CA ILE A 57 2.03 7.50 4.51
C ILE A 57 2.64 6.72 5.69
N LEU A 58 3.26 5.56 5.43
CA LEU A 58 3.95 4.78 6.47
C LEU A 58 5.10 5.57 7.08
N ASP A 59 5.98 6.15 6.25
CA ASP A 59 7.15 6.89 6.73
C ASP A 59 6.73 8.12 7.55
N ALA A 60 5.72 8.87 7.10
CA ALA A 60 5.16 10.00 7.83
C ALA A 60 4.64 9.60 9.22
N GLY A 61 3.94 8.46 9.29
CA GLY A 61 3.45 7.90 10.55
C GLY A 61 4.58 7.48 11.49
N LEU A 62 5.54 6.69 10.99
CA LEU A 62 6.68 6.20 11.78
C LEU A 62 7.58 7.34 12.26
N ARG A 63 7.87 8.32 11.41
CA ARG A 63 8.61 9.54 11.77
C ARG A 63 7.95 10.32 12.90
N SER A 64 6.62 10.30 12.93
CA SER A 64 5.82 10.92 13.98
C SER A 64 5.66 10.05 15.24
N GLY A 65 6.32 8.88 15.29
CA GLY A 65 6.29 7.96 16.42
C GLY A 65 5.01 7.12 16.55
N LEU A 66 4.21 6.99 15.48
CA LEU A 66 3.10 6.03 15.46
C LEU A 66 3.62 4.61 15.34
N LYS A 67 2.94 3.68 16.02
CA LYS A 67 3.23 2.23 15.94
C LYS A 67 2.33 1.60 14.87
N LEU A 68 2.68 1.81 13.60
CA LEU A 68 1.98 1.20 12.47
C LEU A 68 2.48 -0.24 12.26
N ASN A 69 1.58 -1.12 11.81
CA ASN A 69 1.96 -2.46 11.39
C ASN A 69 2.64 -2.40 10.01
N PHE A 70 3.81 -3.02 9.87
CA PHE A 70 4.51 -3.15 8.59
C PHE A 70 5.51 -4.32 8.64
N SER A 71 6.02 -4.72 7.48
CA SER A 71 7.08 -5.75 7.38
C SER A 71 7.96 -5.50 6.16
N CYS A 72 7.49 -5.81 4.94
CA CYS A 72 8.36 -5.81 3.75
C CYS A 72 8.72 -4.43 3.19
N THR A 73 7.94 -3.39 3.51
CA THR A 73 8.05 -2.01 2.99
C THR A 73 8.15 -1.84 1.46
N VAL A 74 7.77 -2.85 0.68
CA VAL A 74 7.86 -2.86 -0.80
C VAL A 74 6.53 -3.20 -1.49
N GLY A 75 5.41 -3.13 -0.76
CA GLY A 75 4.08 -3.41 -1.30
C GLY A 75 3.73 -4.89 -1.51
N GLY A 76 4.54 -5.82 -1.01
CA GLY A 76 4.41 -7.26 -1.29
C GLY A 76 3.67 -8.12 -0.25
N CYS A 77 3.60 -7.71 1.02
CA CYS A 77 3.13 -8.58 2.13
C CYS A 77 1.78 -8.21 2.76
N ALA A 78 1.18 -7.08 2.38
CA ALA A 78 -0.04 -6.51 2.98
C ALA A 78 -0.01 -6.22 4.50
N ALA A 79 1.14 -6.36 5.20
CA ALA A 79 1.22 -6.08 6.65
C ALA A 79 0.91 -4.61 7.01
N CYS A 80 1.11 -3.68 6.07
CA CYS A 80 0.83 -2.25 6.22
C CYS A 80 -0.52 -1.82 5.61
N LYS A 81 -1.45 -2.77 5.44
CA LYS A 81 -2.75 -2.51 4.83
C LYS A 81 -3.62 -1.65 5.75
N LEU A 82 -4.07 -0.52 5.22
CA LEU A 82 -4.99 0.43 5.89
C LEU A 82 -6.21 0.68 5.01
N LYS A 83 -7.31 1.15 5.58
CA LYS A 83 -8.51 1.55 4.84
C LYS A 83 -8.63 3.07 4.79
N VAL A 84 -8.86 3.63 3.61
CA VAL A 84 -9.19 5.06 3.45
C VAL A 84 -10.66 5.26 3.85
N ILE A 85 -10.89 6.18 4.78
CA ILE A 85 -12.23 6.59 5.22
C ILE A 85 -12.68 7.82 4.42
N SER A 86 -11.78 8.77 4.19
CA SER A 86 -12.01 9.96 3.38
C SER A 86 -10.72 10.48 2.76
N GLY A 87 -10.89 11.23 1.67
CA GLY A 87 -9.80 11.82 0.90
C GLY A 87 -9.21 10.89 -0.17
N ALA A 88 -8.21 11.37 -0.89
CA ALA A 88 -7.59 10.68 -2.01
C ALA A 88 -6.12 10.31 -1.76
N VAL A 89 -5.74 9.11 -2.21
CA VAL A 89 -4.40 8.55 -2.06
C VAL A 89 -3.92 8.00 -3.41
N ALA A 90 -2.69 8.31 -3.78
CA ALA A 90 -1.98 7.64 -4.86
C ALA A 90 -1.24 6.42 -4.30
N VAL A 91 -1.35 5.26 -4.97
CA VAL A 91 -0.69 4.01 -4.54
C VAL A 91 0.18 3.49 -5.68
N ASP A 92 1.41 3.09 -5.36
CA ASP A 92 2.33 2.50 -6.32
C ASP A 92 1.89 1.10 -6.76
N GLU A 93 2.17 0.81 -8.03
CA GLU A 93 1.86 -0.46 -8.69
C GLU A 93 3.08 -1.07 -9.37
N PRO A 94 3.14 -2.41 -9.50
CA PRO A 94 2.16 -3.39 -9.01
C PRO A 94 2.35 -3.71 -7.52
N ASN A 95 1.25 -3.87 -6.77
CA ASN A 95 1.29 -4.33 -5.38
C ASN A 95 0.43 -5.58 -5.10
N CYS A 96 0.48 -6.10 -3.87
CA CYS A 96 -0.17 -7.36 -3.48
C CYS A 96 -1.69 -7.29 -3.24
N LEU A 97 -2.31 -6.10 -3.28
CA LEU A 97 -3.76 -5.98 -3.07
C LEU A 97 -4.54 -6.51 -4.27
N SER A 98 -5.62 -7.24 -3.97
CA SER A 98 -6.62 -7.65 -4.96
C SER A 98 -7.48 -6.47 -5.43
N ASP A 99 -8.10 -6.60 -6.59
CA ASP A 99 -9.05 -5.61 -7.12
C ASP A 99 -10.23 -5.37 -6.16
N GLN A 100 -10.69 -6.42 -5.48
CA GLN A 100 -11.74 -6.32 -4.47
C GLN A 100 -11.29 -5.47 -3.28
N GLU A 101 -10.09 -5.70 -2.74
CA GLU A 101 -9.56 -4.90 -1.63
C GLU A 101 -9.40 -3.43 -2.03
N ARG A 102 -8.91 -3.18 -3.25
CA ARG A 102 -8.78 -1.81 -3.79
C ARG A 102 -10.13 -1.13 -3.90
N SER A 103 -11.13 -1.82 -4.45
CA SER A 103 -12.50 -1.30 -4.56
C SER A 103 -13.16 -1.05 -3.20
N ALA A 104 -12.76 -1.80 -2.17
CA ALA A 104 -13.20 -1.61 -0.80
C ALA A 104 -12.45 -0.48 -0.06
N GLY A 105 -11.54 0.23 -0.74
CA GLY A 105 -10.80 1.38 -0.20
C GLY A 105 -9.54 1.01 0.60
N TYR A 106 -9.02 -0.22 0.45
CA TYR A 106 -7.76 -0.59 1.08
C TYR A 106 -6.55 -0.09 0.28
N ILE A 107 -5.53 0.34 1.02
CA ILE A 107 -4.23 0.80 0.52
C ILE A 107 -3.10 0.09 1.29
N LEU A 108 -1.88 0.15 0.77
CA LEU A 108 -0.67 -0.23 1.50
C LEU A 108 0.09 1.04 1.89
N SER A 109 0.16 1.37 3.17
CA SER A 109 0.73 2.66 3.60
C SER A 109 2.21 2.84 3.21
N CYS A 110 2.96 1.75 3.04
CA CYS A 110 4.37 1.78 2.57
C CYS A 110 4.55 2.12 1.09
N SER A 111 3.45 2.23 0.34
CA SER A 111 3.45 2.47 -1.11
C SER A 111 2.38 3.50 -1.48
N ALA A 112 1.95 4.29 -0.51
CA ALA A 112 0.82 5.19 -0.62
C ALA A 112 1.21 6.62 -0.25
N TYR A 113 0.64 7.57 -0.97
CA TYR A 113 0.90 9.01 -0.85
C TYR A 113 -0.42 9.78 -0.83
N ALA A 114 -0.68 10.52 0.24
CA ALA A 114 -1.83 11.41 0.33
C ALA A 114 -1.78 12.47 -0.80
N GLN A 115 -2.90 12.70 -1.48
CA GLN A 115 -3.05 13.72 -2.53
C GLN A 115 -3.80 14.96 -2.03
N GLU A 116 -4.39 14.85 -0.84
CA GLU A 116 -5.12 15.87 -0.11
C GLU A 116 -5.15 15.44 1.37
N SER A 117 -5.90 16.13 2.22
CA SER A 117 -6.13 15.67 3.59
C SER A 117 -6.89 14.34 3.59
N VAL A 118 -6.34 13.33 4.26
CA VAL A 118 -6.90 11.96 4.29
C VAL A 118 -7.13 11.46 5.71
N VAL A 119 -8.16 10.64 5.87
CA VAL A 119 -8.46 9.94 7.13
C VAL A 119 -8.37 8.44 6.89
N LEU A 120 -7.58 7.76 7.73
CA LEU A 120 -7.28 6.34 7.63
C LEU A 120 -7.83 5.58 8.85
N ASP A 121 -8.30 4.36 8.60
CA ASP A 121 -8.73 3.44 9.64
C ASP A 121 -7.52 2.72 10.25
N ALA A 122 -6.77 3.43 11.10
CA ALA A 122 -5.59 2.92 11.81
C ALA A 122 -5.37 3.61 13.17
#